data_AF-A0A0C2FCR9-F1
#
_entry.id   AF-A0A0C2FCR9-F1
#
_cell.length_a   1.000
_cell.length_b   1.000
_cell.length_c   1.000
_cell.angle_alpha   90.00
_cell.angle_beta   90.00
_cell.angle_gamma   90.00
#
_symmetry.space_group_name_H-M   'P 1'
#
loop_
_entity.id
_entity.type
_entity.pdbx_description
1 polymer ?
#
loop_
_entity_poly.entity_id
_entity_poly.type
_entity_poly.pdbx_seq_one_letter_code
_entity_poly.pdbx_strand_id
1 'polypeptide(L)'
;CECRSGYHGPLCQYRQSTCSRSIELCGPHGHCIDVDTSENDASYKCICDWGYKVSDDKQNPTCVDVDECLDNPCHPGVDCINLPGKFQCTGCPKGYHGNGQICADIDECAADTYPCSTNPRVPCFNTIGSFHCGSCPPGEDGCQKSNSTICRTEGNCMNGGTCKPISGTEYRCLCPEFYYGLHCEQALKITFEAFKDMYGSDVGSTDCSKTPANLTLFDGASDNAPIFATFCGDSSSGKAPIIGEAITMTSSSAMLRYKGTGGSFSIKWETKKRECGYRTNLASGVLVVPQHHMDIVCDWFISAPMEKHIEIDIPSVEMNTGLELNCSANELEVFDGYTSYDAHRIVHICETTNVTTLVSYSCFFCFPLSV
;
A
#
# COMPACT_ATOMS: atom_id res chain seq x y z
N CYS A 1 30.57 66.89 -55.94
CA CYS A 1 30.99 65.50 -55.68
C CYS A 1 30.04 64.91 -54.68
N GLU A 2 29.48 63.74 -54.97
CA GLU A 2 28.71 62.98 -53.99
C GLU A 2 29.65 61.95 -53.36
N CYS A 3 29.56 61.79 -52.05
CA CYS A 3 30.33 60.78 -51.36
C CYS A 3 29.84 59.38 -51.76
N ARG A 4 30.77 58.43 -51.88
CA ARG A 4 30.43 57.02 -52.03
C ARG A 4 29.64 56.56 -50.79
N SER A 5 28.69 55.63 -50.97
CA SER A 5 27.91 55.05 -49.86
C SER A 5 28.79 54.67 -48.68
N GLY A 6 28.43 55.14 -47.48
CA GLY A 6 29.19 54.91 -46.23
C GLY A 6 30.22 56.00 -45.87
N TYR A 7 30.45 57.01 -46.72
CA TYR A 7 31.36 58.13 -46.44
C TYR A 7 30.61 59.46 -46.32
N HIS A 8 31.04 60.30 -45.37
CA HIS A 8 30.46 61.61 -45.09
C HIS A 8 31.51 62.66 -44.72
N GLY A 9 31.09 63.93 -44.64
CA GLY A 9 31.96 65.07 -44.38
C GLY A 9 32.28 65.88 -45.65
N PRO A 10 32.83 67.09 -45.48
CA PRO A 10 33.07 68.03 -46.59
C PRO A 10 34.07 67.51 -47.63
N LEU A 11 34.89 66.52 -47.28
CA LEU A 11 35.84 65.85 -48.17
C LEU A 11 35.57 64.33 -48.26
N CYS A 12 34.39 63.86 -47.84
CA CYS A 12 34.09 62.43 -47.69
C CYS A 12 35.12 61.68 -46.83
N GLN A 13 35.72 62.36 -45.85
CA GLN A 13 36.84 61.85 -45.07
C GLN A 13 36.42 60.97 -43.88
N TYR A 14 35.15 60.98 -43.50
CA TYR A 14 34.63 60.22 -42.38
C TYR A 14 33.86 59.01 -42.91
N ARG A 15 34.29 57.80 -42.55
CA ARG A 15 33.56 56.56 -42.86
C ARG A 15 32.56 56.31 -41.72
N GLN A 16 31.27 56.32 -42.02
CA GLN A 16 30.26 55.89 -41.06
C GLN A 16 30.38 54.37 -40.96
N SER A 17 30.90 53.87 -39.84
CA SER A 17 30.96 52.43 -39.61
C SER A 17 29.56 51.86 -39.60
N THR A 18 29.30 50.84 -40.42
CA THR A 18 28.05 50.08 -40.37
C THR A 18 27.86 49.53 -38.96
N CYS A 19 28.96 49.12 -38.31
CA CYS A 19 29.01 48.60 -36.96
C CYS A 19 28.81 49.60 -35.81
N SER A 20 28.42 50.86 -36.09
CA SER A 20 28.11 51.86 -35.06
C SER A 20 27.02 51.41 -34.07
N ARG A 21 26.17 50.45 -34.46
CA ARG A 21 25.15 49.79 -33.62
C ARG A 21 25.35 48.27 -33.59
N SER A 22 26.55 47.82 -33.21
CA SER A 22 26.94 46.40 -33.21
C SER A 22 25.93 45.47 -32.52
N ILE A 23 25.38 45.86 -31.36
CA ILE A 23 24.43 45.02 -30.59
C ILE A 23 23.11 44.81 -31.34
N GLU A 24 22.67 45.80 -32.12
CA GLU A 24 21.41 45.71 -32.87
C GLU A 24 21.57 44.96 -34.20
N LEU A 25 22.77 44.96 -34.77
CA LEU A 25 23.08 44.26 -36.00
C LEU A 25 23.43 42.80 -35.73
N CYS A 26 24.36 42.53 -34.80
CA CYS A 26 24.85 41.18 -34.55
C CYS A 26 24.22 40.50 -33.33
N GLY A 27 23.42 41.22 -32.54
CA GLY A 27 22.91 40.75 -31.26
C GLY A 27 23.90 40.96 -30.09
N PRO A 28 23.51 40.60 -28.86
CA PRO A 28 24.35 40.78 -27.67
C PRO A 28 25.58 39.85 -27.61
N HIS A 29 25.61 38.79 -28.43
CA HIS A 29 26.68 37.76 -28.49
C HIS A 29 27.50 37.82 -29.79
N GLY A 30 27.52 38.99 -30.43
CA GLY A 30 28.14 39.18 -31.72
C GLY A 30 28.95 40.46 -31.81
N HIS A 31 30.16 40.33 -32.34
CA HIS A 31 31.06 41.43 -32.64
C HIS A 31 31.00 41.77 -34.13
N CYS A 32 30.51 42.97 -34.43
CA CYS A 32 30.39 43.46 -35.81
C CYS A 32 31.74 43.88 -36.37
N ILE A 33 32.03 43.45 -37.60
CA ILE A 33 33.15 43.92 -38.41
C ILE A 33 32.63 44.51 -39.74
N ASP A 34 33.12 45.69 -40.10
CA ASP A 34 32.80 46.29 -41.39
C ASP A 34 33.48 45.51 -42.52
N VAL A 35 32.77 45.24 -43.60
CA VAL A 35 33.34 44.64 -44.81
C VAL A 35 32.99 45.48 -46.04
N ASP A 36 33.96 45.68 -46.92
CA ASP A 36 33.74 46.32 -48.21
C ASP A 36 33.38 45.22 -49.23
N THR A 37 32.09 44.88 -49.32
CA THR A 37 31.57 43.87 -50.26
C THR A 37 31.08 44.51 -51.56
N SER A 38 31.23 43.79 -52.68
CA SER A 38 30.58 44.11 -53.96
C SER A 38 29.14 43.58 -53.99
N GLU A 39 28.28 44.17 -54.85
CA GLU A 39 26.82 44.06 -54.80
C GLU A 39 26.22 42.67 -54.49
N ASN A 40 25.29 42.67 -53.52
CA ASN A 40 24.41 41.60 -53.00
C ASN A 40 24.81 40.88 -51.70
N ASP A 41 25.93 41.24 -51.06
CA ASP A 41 26.28 40.77 -49.70
C ASP A 41 26.08 41.89 -48.64
N ALA A 42 25.85 41.51 -47.38
CA ALA A 42 25.80 42.46 -46.27
C ALA A 42 27.11 43.28 -46.17
N SER A 43 27.00 44.56 -45.82
CA SER A 43 28.14 45.49 -45.64
C SER A 43 28.89 45.31 -44.31
N TYR A 44 28.51 44.29 -43.54
CA TYR A 44 29.10 43.92 -42.27
C TYR A 44 29.10 42.39 -42.12
N LYS A 45 29.97 41.87 -41.26
CA LYS A 45 29.93 40.48 -40.79
C LYS A 45 29.90 40.46 -39.26
N CYS A 46 29.33 39.41 -38.70
CA CYS A 46 29.33 39.18 -37.27
C CYS A 46 30.30 38.05 -36.94
N ILE A 47 31.20 38.30 -35.99
CA ILE A 47 32.00 37.28 -35.32
C ILE A 47 31.25 36.94 -34.05
N CYS A 48 30.81 35.70 -33.91
CA CYS A 48 30.01 35.27 -32.77
C CYS A 48 30.88 34.76 -31.63
N ASP A 49 30.38 34.92 -30.41
CA ASP A 49 30.97 34.33 -29.21
C ASP A 49 30.92 32.79 -29.27
N TRP A 50 31.69 32.12 -28.42
CA TRP A 50 31.66 30.66 -28.30
C TRP A 50 30.25 30.17 -27.96
N GLY A 51 29.80 29.10 -28.64
CA GLY A 51 28.42 28.59 -28.52
C GLY A 51 27.41 29.30 -29.42
N TYR A 52 27.83 30.25 -30.26
CA TYR A 52 26.96 30.94 -31.22
C TYR A 52 27.48 30.80 -32.65
N LYS A 53 26.57 30.78 -33.62
CA LYS A 53 26.85 30.76 -35.05
C LYS A 53 26.15 31.91 -35.76
N VAL A 54 26.65 32.28 -36.95
CA VAL A 54 25.96 33.25 -37.80
C VAL A 54 24.67 32.64 -38.35
N SER A 55 23.59 33.41 -38.37
CA SER A 55 22.30 33.03 -38.93
C SER A 55 22.40 32.71 -40.43
N ASP A 56 21.45 31.94 -40.95
CA ASP A 56 21.39 31.60 -42.38
C ASP A 56 20.99 32.78 -43.27
N ASP A 57 20.55 33.91 -42.66
CA ASP A 57 20.22 35.15 -43.37
C ASP A 57 21.50 35.90 -43.78
N LYS A 58 21.82 35.83 -45.08
CA LYS A 58 23.00 36.49 -45.66
C LYS A 58 22.85 38.01 -45.81
N GLN A 59 21.62 38.54 -45.75
CA GLN A 59 21.36 39.98 -45.86
C GLN A 59 21.42 40.64 -44.48
N ASN A 60 20.94 39.95 -43.44
CA ASN A 60 21.00 40.40 -42.05
C ASN A 60 21.62 39.32 -41.14
N PRO A 61 22.93 39.09 -41.25
CA PRO A 61 23.61 38.08 -40.44
C PRO A 61 23.59 38.48 -38.97
N THR A 62 23.10 37.58 -38.10
CA THR A 62 23.05 37.77 -36.65
C THR A 62 23.66 36.57 -35.94
N CYS A 63 24.12 36.74 -34.70
CA CYS A 63 24.62 35.62 -33.90
C CYS A 63 23.46 34.91 -33.19
N VAL A 64 23.23 33.66 -33.58
CA VAL A 64 22.21 32.78 -33.01
C VAL A 64 22.89 31.65 -32.26
N ASP A 65 22.24 31.24 -31.18
CA ASP A 65 22.70 30.15 -30.32
C ASP A 65 22.85 28.84 -31.10
N VAL A 66 23.91 28.09 -30.82
CA VAL A 66 24.11 26.75 -31.39
C VAL A 66 23.43 25.75 -30.47
N ASP A 67 22.41 25.06 -31.00
CA ASP A 67 21.79 23.96 -30.26
C ASP A 67 22.68 22.72 -30.30
N GLU A 68 23.58 22.59 -29.32
CA GLU A 68 24.48 21.43 -29.23
C GLU A 68 23.74 20.13 -28.89
N CYS A 69 22.48 20.20 -28.42
CA CYS A 69 21.70 19.01 -28.10
C CYS A 69 21.30 18.19 -29.34
N LEU A 70 21.33 18.79 -30.54
CA LEU A 70 21.06 18.09 -31.79
C LEU A 70 22.08 16.96 -32.08
N ASP A 71 23.30 17.07 -31.55
CA ASP A 71 24.35 16.07 -31.72
C ASP A 71 24.34 14.99 -30.62
N ASN A 72 23.34 14.98 -29.73
CA ASN A 72 23.22 14.07 -28.59
C ASN A 72 24.51 13.99 -27.75
N PRO A 73 25.00 15.12 -27.20
CA PRO A 73 26.28 15.16 -26.49
C PRO A 73 26.24 14.50 -25.10
N CYS A 74 25.05 14.20 -24.57
CA CYS A 74 24.85 13.60 -23.26
C CYS A 74 24.90 12.06 -23.31
N HIS A 75 25.13 11.43 -22.15
CA HIS A 75 25.11 9.98 -22.03
C HIS A 75 23.75 9.40 -22.47
N PRO A 76 23.69 8.20 -23.08
CA PRO A 76 22.42 7.56 -23.42
C PRO A 76 21.42 7.55 -22.25
N GLY A 77 20.19 8.01 -22.52
CA GLY A 77 19.13 8.11 -21.51
C GLY A 77 19.20 9.34 -20.60
N VAL A 78 20.10 10.29 -20.87
CA VAL A 78 20.18 11.59 -20.18
C VAL A 78 19.64 12.70 -21.07
N ASP A 79 18.74 13.51 -20.52
CA ASP A 79 18.16 14.65 -21.24
C ASP A 79 19.20 15.78 -21.41
N CYS A 80 19.26 16.33 -22.62
CA CYS A 80 20.05 17.50 -22.95
C CYS A 80 19.18 18.75 -22.94
N ILE A 81 19.65 19.80 -22.26
CA ILE A 81 19.01 21.11 -22.22
C ILE A 81 19.94 22.10 -22.93
N ASN A 82 19.46 22.67 -24.02
CA ASN A 82 20.16 23.75 -24.71
C ASN A 82 20.01 25.05 -23.91
N LEU A 83 21.13 25.76 -23.68
CA LEU A 83 21.18 27.03 -22.97
C LEU A 83 21.92 28.06 -23.84
N PRO A 84 21.72 29.37 -23.62
CA PRO A 84 22.47 30.39 -24.35
C PRO A 84 23.99 30.23 -24.19
N GLY A 85 24.68 29.89 -25.29
CA GLY A 85 26.13 29.72 -25.43
C GLY A 85 26.70 28.39 -24.91
N LYS A 86 25.85 27.43 -24.54
CA LYS A 86 26.26 26.12 -23.99
C LYS A 86 25.09 25.16 -23.88
N PHE A 87 25.37 23.89 -23.63
CA PHE A 87 24.36 22.93 -23.20
C PHE A 87 24.58 22.45 -21.76
N GLN A 88 23.56 21.81 -21.20
CA GLN A 88 23.64 21.13 -19.92
C GLN A 88 22.91 19.78 -19.99
N CYS A 89 23.57 18.72 -19.52
CA CYS A 89 22.93 17.43 -19.30
C CYS A 89 22.26 17.40 -17.92
N THR A 90 21.06 16.83 -17.80
CA THR A 90 20.27 16.85 -16.55
C THR A 90 20.89 16.08 -15.39
N GLY A 91 21.73 15.07 -15.68
CA GLY A 91 22.44 14.26 -14.71
C GLY A 91 22.46 12.79 -15.10
N CYS A 92 23.30 11.98 -14.45
CA CYS A 92 23.39 10.56 -14.78
C CYS A 92 22.12 9.78 -14.37
N PRO A 93 21.76 8.71 -15.12
CA PRO A 93 20.65 7.84 -14.74
C PRO A 93 20.90 7.16 -13.39
N LYS A 94 19.84 6.66 -12.76
CA LYS A 94 19.95 5.89 -11.52
C LYS A 94 20.87 4.68 -11.71
N GLY A 95 21.79 4.45 -10.77
CA GLY A 95 22.82 3.42 -10.86
C GLY A 95 24.14 3.91 -11.49
N TYR A 96 24.20 5.17 -11.92
CA TYR A 96 25.40 5.77 -12.51
C TYR A 96 25.80 7.06 -11.78
N HIS A 97 27.09 7.40 -11.83
CA HIS A 97 27.65 8.63 -11.31
C HIS A 97 28.44 9.37 -12.39
N GLY A 98 28.51 10.70 -12.29
CA GLY A 98 29.19 11.54 -13.27
C GLY A 98 28.46 12.87 -13.51
N ASN A 99 28.72 13.50 -14.65
CA ASN A 99 28.22 14.84 -14.99
C ASN A 99 27.07 14.84 -16.02
N GLY A 100 26.47 13.67 -16.30
CA GLY A 100 25.41 13.51 -17.31
C GLY A 100 25.93 13.43 -18.74
N GLN A 101 27.12 13.97 -19.02
CA GLN A 101 27.83 13.78 -20.29
C GLN A 101 28.59 12.45 -20.29
N ILE A 102 29.30 12.18 -19.20
CA ILE A 102 30.01 10.94 -18.93
C ILE A 102 29.39 10.36 -17.67
N CYS A 103 28.83 9.16 -17.79
CA CYS A 103 28.24 8.42 -16.68
C CYS A 103 28.95 7.08 -16.55
N ALA A 104 29.49 6.84 -15.36
CA ALA A 104 30.11 5.59 -14.99
C ALA A 104 29.17 4.82 -14.06
N ASP A 105 29.13 3.50 -14.24
CA ASP A 105 28.40 2.60 -13.36
C ASP A 105 28.85 2.78 -11.91
N ILE A 106 27.90 2.78 -10.98
CA ILE A 106 28.20 2.77 -9.54
C ILE A 106 28.34 1.32 -9.12
N ASP A 107 29.54 0.92 -8.67
CA ASP A 107 29.70 -0.40 -8.08
C ASP A 107 29.10 -0.43 -6.67
N GLU A 108 27.84 -0.86 -6.57
CA GLU A 108 27.16 -0.92 -5.27
C GLU A 108 27.78 -1.96 -4.34
N CYS A 109 28.51 -2.96 -4.87
CA CYS A 109 29.18 -3.98 -4.06
C CYS A 109 30.48 -3.46 -3.41
N ALA A 110 31.07 -2.40 -3.97
CA ALA A 110 32.25 -1.71 -3.43
C ALA A 110 31.91 -0.51 -2.54
N ALA A 111 30.63 -0.17 -2.38
CA ALA A 111 30.18 0.93 -1.53
C ALA A 111 30.36 0.61 -0.03
N ASP A 112 30.59 1.65 0.79
CA ASP A 112 30.71 1.53 2.25
C ASP A 112 29.48 0.87 2.90
N THR A 113 28.31 1.11 2.31
CA THR A 113 27.05 0.43 2.68
C THR A 113 26.85 -0.80 1.82
N TYR A 114 27.32 -1.96 2.29
CA TYR A 114 27.11 -3.24 1.60
C TYR A 114 25.62 -3.49 1.33
N PRO A 115 25.18 -3.64 0.07
CA PRO A 115 23.75 -3.57 -0.27
C PRO A 115 23.02 -4.90 -0.08
N CYS A 116 23.77 -6.01 0.03
CA CYS A 116 23.22 -7.35 0.26
C CYS A 116 23.14 -7.69 1.75
N SER A 117 22.48 -8.80 2.08
CA SER A 117 22.42 -9.29 3.46
C SER A 117 23.84 -9.54 4.00
N THR A 118 24.14 -8.96 5.16
CA THR A 118 25.37 -9.21 5.93
C THR A 118 25.17 -10.29 7.00
N ASN A 119 23.92 -10.63 7.33
CA ASN A 119 23.57 -11.65 8.30
C ASN A 119 22.31 -12.42 7.86
N PRO A 120 22.46 -13.57 7.17
CA PRO A 120 23.71 -14.22 6.77
C PRO A 120 24.37 -13.45 5.62
N ARG A 121 25.70 -13.56 5.49
CA ARG A 121 26.45 -12.87 4.43
C ARG A 121 26.16 -13.50 3.06
N VAL A 122 25.56 -12.73 2.17
CA VAL A 122 25.25 -13.12 0.79
C VAL A 122 26.20 -12.42 -0.18
N PRO A 123 26.76 -13.08 -1.21
CA PRO A 123 27.62 -12.44 -2.19
C PRO A 123 26.87 -11.39 -3.01
N CYS A 124 27.54 -10.27 -3.30
CA CYS A 124 27.04 -9.19 -4.14
C CYS A 124 27.71 -9.26 -5.52
N PHE A 125 26.93 -9.04 -6.57
CA PHE A 125 27.41 -8.99 -7.95
C PHE A 125 26.97 -7.68 -8.60
N ASN A 126 27.95 -6.84 -8.93
CA ASN A 126 27.71 -5.59 -9.63
C ASN A 126 27.31 -5.85 -11.09
N THR A 127 26.40 -5.05 -11.63
CA THR A 127 25.90 -5.12 -13.00
C THR A 127 25.76 -3.73 -13.58
N ILE A 128 25.77 -3.60 -14.91
CA ILE A 128 25.69 -2.27 -15.54
C ILE A 128 24.34 -1.60 -15.19
N GLY A 129 24.39 -0.54 -14.38
CA GLY A 129 23.27 0.24 -13.87
C GLY A 129 22.57 -0.31 -12.62
N SER A 130 23.07 -1.40 -12.01
CA SER A 130 22.47 -2.00 -10.81
C SER A 130 23.34 -3.07 -10.16
N PHE A 131 22.82 -3.80 -9.18
CA PHE A 131 23.46 -4.99 -8.62
C PHE A 131 22.45 -6.11 -8.40
N HIS A 132 22.94 -7.33 -8.19
CA HIS A 132 22.13 -8.42 -7.65
C HIS A 132 22.86 -9.15 -6.53
N CYS A 133 22.07 -9.64 -5.56
CA CYS A 133 22.56 -10.46 -4.48
C CYS A 133 22.40 -11.94 -4.84
N GLY A 134 23.36 -12.76 -4.42
CA GLY A 134 23.28 -14.21 -4.56
C GLY A 134 22.14 -14.84 -3.74
N SER A 135 22.04 -16.15 -3.83
CA SER A 135 21.07 -16.93 -3.05
C SER A 135 21.48 -17.01 -1.57
N CYS A 136 20.47 -17.12 -0.71
CA CYS A 136 20.66 -17.40 0.72
C CYS A 136 21.36 -18.76 0.91
N PRO A 137 22.14 -18.94 1.99
CA PRO A 137 22.60 -20.26 2.40
C PRO A 137 21.41 -21.23 2.61
N PRO A 138 21.59 -22.55 2.38
CA PRO A 138 20.53 -23.53 2.59
C PRO A 138 20.02 -23.51 4.03
N GLY A 139 18.71 -23.37 4.23
CA GLY A 139 18.06 -23.39 5.55
C GLY A 139 17.74 -22.03 6.16
N GLU A 140 18.07 -20.91 5.49
CA GLU A 140 17.68 -19.56 5.90
C GLU A 140 16.81 -18.88 4.83
N ASP A 141 15.49 -19.03 4.97
CA ASP A 141 14.50 -18.35 4.13
C ASP A 141 14.34 -16.89 4.61
N GLY A 142 14.91 -15.92 3.87
CA GLY A 142 14.66 -14.48 4.14
C GLY A 142 15.75 -13.45 3.78
N CYS A 143 16.91 -13.84 3.25
CA CYS A 143 18.07 -12.94 3.16
C CYS A 143 18.10 -12.02 1.91
N GLN A 144 17.02 -11.89 1.15
CA GLN A 144 16.96 -11.02 -0.03
C GLN A 144 16.43 -9.61 0.30
N LYS A 145 17.34 -8.65 0.48
CA LYS A 145 17.02 -7.23 0.26
C LYS A 145 17.02 -6.95 -1.25
N SER A 146 15.84 -7.03 -1.87
CA SER A 146 15.58 -6.30 -3.11
C SER A 146 14.39 -5.37 -2.91
N ASN A 147 14.40 -4.27 -3.66
CA ASN A 147 13.61 -3.05 -3.49
C ASN A 147 12.14 -3.33 -3.08
N SER A 148 11.80 -2.95 -1.84
CA SER A 148 10.50 -3.06 -1.13
C SER A 148 10.36 -4.24 -0.14
N THR A 149 11.14 -4.20 0.93
CA THR A 149 10.97 -5.09 2.11
C THR A 149 9.72 -4.75 2.92
N ILE A 150 9.14 -3.55 2.78
CA ILE A 150 8.03 -3.10 3.63
C ILE A 150 6.68 -3.79 3.37
N CYS A 151 6.57 -4.64 2.35
CA CYS A 151 5.35 -5.42 2.09
C CYS A 151 5.59 -6.94 2.18
N ARG A 152 6.75 -7.37 2.70
CA ARG A 152 7.15 -8.78 2.79
C ARG A 152 7.12 -9.35 4.21
N THR A 153 6.99 -8.52 5.24
CA THR A 153 6.63 -9.01 6.58
C THR A 153 5.20 -9.52 6.55
N GLU A 154 4.99 -10.80 6.86
CA GLU A 154 3.64 -11.31 7.13
C GLU A 154 2.95 -10.37 8.14
N GLY A 155 1.72 -9.93 7.81
CA GLY A 155 0.90 -9.13 8.73
C GLY A 155 0.83 -7.62 8.50
N ASN A 156 1.45 -7.05 7.45
CA ASN A 156 1.39 -5.59 7.24
C ASN A 156 -0.01 -5.06 6.90
N CYS A 157 -0.82 -5.90 6.25
CA CYS A 157 -2.23 -5.64 5.96
C CYS A 157 -3.05 -6.86 6.38
N MET A 158 -4.12 -6.63 7.13
CA MET A 158 -5.03 -7.66 7.62
C MET A 158 -6.10 -7.98 6.56
N ASN A 159 -6.83 -9.09 6.78
CA ASN A 159 -8.02 -9.45 6.01
C ASN A 159 -7.84 -9.47 4.48
N GLY A 160 -6.70 -9.96 3.99
CA GLY A 160 -6.41 -10.04 2.55
C GLY A 160 -6.07 -8.69 1.90
N GLY A 161 -5.77 -7.65 2.70
CA GLY A 161 -5.30 -6.36 2.21
C GLY A 161 -4.02 -6.47 1.38
N THR A 162 -3.99 -5.78 0.23
CA THR A 162 -2.81 -5.74 -0.62
C THR A 162 -1.88 -4.62 -0.17
N CYS A 163 -0.70 -4.96 0.34
CA CYS A 163 0.31 -3.97 0.70
C CYS A 163 0.93 -3.32 -0.54
N LYS A 164 1.03 -1.98 -0.52
CA LYS A 164 1.73 -1.18 -1.52
C LYS A 164 2.77 -0.26 -0.86
N PRO A 165 4.05 -0.34 -1.27
CA PRO A 165 5.07 0.58 -0.77
C PRO A 165 4.82 2.00 -1.28
N ILE A 166 5.00 2.99 -0.42
CA ILE A 166 5.02 4.42 -0.75
C ILE A 166 6.48 4.89 -0.83
N SER A 167 7.33 4.47 0.10
CA SER A 167 8.75 4.81 0.15
C SER A 167 9.58 3.66 0.74
N GLY A 168 10.88 3.88 0.99
CA GLY A 168 11.75 2.87 1.60
C GLY A 168 11.30 2.44 3.01
N THR A 169 10.50 3.25 3.71
CA THR A 169 10.03 3.01 5.08
C THR A 169 8.52 3.20 5.27
N GLU A 170 7.77 3.55 4.23
CA GLU A 170 6.33 3.81 4.33
C GLU A 170 5.53 2.94 3.35
N TYR A 171 4.37 2.47 3.79
CA TYR A 171 3.47 1.63 3.01
C TYR A 171 2.01 2.01 3.24
N ARG A 172 1.13 1.58 2.33
CA ARG A 172 -0.32 1.64 2.50
C ARG A 172 -0.95 0.30 2.18
N CYS A 173 -2.05 0.00 2.85
CA CYS A 173 -2.87 -1.15 2.54
C CYS A 173 -4.01 -0.74 1.60
N LEU A 174 -4.13 -1.45 0.47
CA LEU A 174 -5.32 -1.42 -0.35
C LEU A 174 -6.25 -2.50 0.19
N CYS A 175 -7.28 -2.07 0.90
CA CYS A 175 -8.26 -2.97 1.47
C CYS A 175 -9.16 -3.54 0.36
N PRO A 176 -9.49 -4.83 0.40
CA PRO A 176 -10.52 -5.39 -0.47
C PRO A 176 -11.84 -4.66 -0.21
N GLU A 177 -12.80 -4.78 -1.12
CA GLU A 177 -14.13 -4.22 -0.88
C GLU A 177 -14.63 -4.65 0.49
N PHE A 178 -15.23 -3.71 1.22
CA PHE A 178 -15.85 -3.99 2.53
C PHE A 178 -14.84 -4.27 3.66
N TYR A 179 -13.61 -3.74 3.55
CA TYR A 179 -12.63 -3.62 4.63
C TYR A 179 -12.15 -2.18 4.78
N TYR A 180 -11.97 -1.73 6.03
CA TYR A 180 -11.57 -0.36 6.37
C TYR A 180 -10.45 -0.36 7.41
N GLY A 181 -9.80 0.79 7.59
CA GLY A 181 -8.65 0.97 8.49
C GLY A 181 -7.33 1.19 7.75
N LEU A 182 -6.29 1.59 8.50
CA LEU A 182 -4.96 1.87 7.95
C LEU A 182 -4.28 0.59 7.45
N HIS A 183 -4.58 -0.53 8.11
CA HIS A 183 -4.08 -1.86 7.86
C HIS A 183 -5.21 -2.85 7.53
N CYS A 184 -6.39 -2.36 7.14
CA CYS A 184 -7.59 -3.18 6.90
C CYS A 184 -8.05 -3.95 8.14
N GLU A 185 -7.81 -3.37 9.32
CA GLU A 185 -8.01 -3.97 10.64
C GLU A 185 -9.37 -3.65 11.29
N GLN A 186 -10.17 -2.78 10.68
CA GLN A 186 -11.46 -2.42 11.26
C GLN A 186 -12.48 -3.55 11.09
N ALA A 187 -13.22 -3.81 12.15
CA ALA A 187 -14.28 -4.80 12.22
C ALA A 187 -15.62 -4.13 12.53
N LEU A 188 -16.71 -4.71 12.04
CA LEU A 188 -18.06 -4.23 12.31
C LEU A 188 -18.62 -4.89 13.57
N LYS A 189 -19.06 -4.09 14.55
CA LYS A 189 -19.82 -4.56 15.70
C LYS A 189 -21.30 -4.31 15.49
N ILE A 190 -22.13 -5.32 15.69
CA ILE A 190 -23.58 -5.26 15.56
C ILE A 190 -24.21 -5.68 16.87
N THR A 191 -24.99 -4.79 17.47
CA THR A 191 -25.73 -5.04 18.70
C THR A 191 -27.21 -5.08 18.37
N PHE A 192 -27.90 -6.13 18.79
CA PHE A 192 -29.36 -6.17 18.69
C PHE A 192 -29.96 -5.39 19.85
N GLU A 193 -30.79 -4.39 19.54
CA GLU A 193 -31.52 -3.60 20.54
C GLU A 193 -32.92 -4.18 20.80
N ALA A 194 -33.49 -4.86 19.81
CA ALA A 194 -34.73 -5.62 19.95
C ALA A 194 -34.78 -6.77 18.94
N PHE A 195 -35.41 -7.87 19.34
CA PHE A 195 -35.73 -9.01 18.48
C PHE A 195 -36.96 -9.72 19.02
N LYS A 196 -38.07 -9.68 18.27
CA LYS A 196 -39.38 -10.12 18.76
C LYS A 196 -40.18 -10.84 17.69
N ASP A 197 -40.94 -11.83 18.14
CA ASP A 197 -42.00 -12.49 17.38
C ASP A 197 -41.57 -13.07 16.02
N MET A 198 -40.32 -13.54 15.90
CA MET A 198 -39.79 -14.20 14.69
C MET A 198 -40.21 -15.67 14.63
N TYR A 199 -41.50 -15.92 14.85
CA TYR A 199 -42.12 -17.23 14.81
C TYR A 199 -42.77 -17.51 13.45
N GLY A 200 -43.07 -18.78 13.18
CA GLY A 200 -43.97 -19.15 12.09
C GLY A 200 -44.98 -20.20 12.50
N SER A 201 -45.69 -20.76 11.50
CA SER A 201 -46.75 -21.77 11.69
C SER A 201 -46.31 -23.04 12.43
N ASP A 202 -45.01 -23.35 12.43
CA ASP A 202 -44.42 -24.46 13.18
C ASP A 202 -43.76 -23.97 14.47
N VAL A 203 -44.57 -23.82 15.51
CA VAL A 203 -44.12 -23.51 16.88
C VAL A 203 -43.32 -24.70 17.41
N GLY A 204 -42.00 -24.58 17.46
CA GLY A 204 -41.10 -25.59 18.03
C GLY A 204 -40.01 -26.15 17.10
N SER A 205 -39.87 -25.68 15.85
CA SER A 205 -38.76 -26.09 14.98
C SER A 205 -37.40 -25.79 15.65
N THR A 206 -36.54 -26.80 15.76
CA THR A 206 -35.14 -26.66 16.22
C THR A 206 -34.25 -25.96 15.21
N ASP A 207 -34.70 -25.88 13.96
CA ASP A 207 -33.94 -25.37 12.82
C ASP A 207 -34.56 -24.06 12.32
N CYS A 208 -33.88 -22.94 12.58
CA CYS A 208 -34.31 -21.61 12.15
C CYS A 208 -34.25 -21.41 10.62
N SER A 209 -33.54 -22.26 9.87
CA SER A 209 -33.53 -22.16 8.40
C SER A 209 -34.88 -22.56 7.78
N LYS A 210 -35.65 -23.38 8.51
CA LYS A 210 -36.97 -23.89 8.11
C LYS A 210 -38.12 -23.06 8.66
N THR A 211 -37.87 -22.10 9.55
CA THR A 211 -38.94 -21.27 10.10
C THR A 211 -39.47 -20.28 9.07
N PRO A 212 -40.80 -20.03 9.05
CA PRO A 212 -41.42 -19.05 8.16
C PRO A 212 -40.91 -17.62 8.35
N ALA A 213 -40.57 -17.24 9.59
CA ALA A 213 -39.89 -16.00 9.93
C ALA A 213 -38.48 -16.30 10.48
N ASN A 214 -37.46 -15.70 9.90
CA ASN A 214 -36.09 -15.72 10.39
C ASN A 214 -35.29 -14.50 9.92
N LEU A 215 -34.17 -14.28 10.60
CA LEU A 215 -33.17 -13.28 10.24
C LEU A 215 -31.82 -13.97 10.10
N THR A 216 -31.26 -13.99 8.90
CA THR A 216 -29.91 -14.51 8.68
C THR A 216 -28.92 -13.35 8.63
N LEU A 217 -27.91 -13.42 9.49
CA LEU A 217 -26.77 -12.52 9.51
C LEU A 217 -25.60 -13.17 8.76
N PHE A 218 -24.99 -12.44 7.85
CA PHE A 218 -23.85 -12.87 7.05
C PHE A 218 -22.63 -12.03 7.41
N ASP A 219 -21.49 -12.69 7.58
CA ASP A 219 -20.21 -12.05 7.89
C ASP A 219 -19.53 -11.61 6.58
N GLY A 220 -20.03 -10.51 6.03
CA GLY A 220 -19.64 -9.95 4.74
C GLY A 220 -20.79 -9.21 4.06
N ALA A 221 -20.53 -8.54 2.95
CA ALA A 221 -21.47 -7.60 2.34
C ALA A 221 -22.56 -8.22 1.43
N SER A 222 -22.55 -9.54 1.22
CA SER A 222 -23.49 -10.22 0.33
C SER A 222 -24.00 -11.54 0.90
N ASP A 223 -24.96 -12.15 0.21
CA ASP A 223 -25.53 -13.44 0.57
C ASP A 223 -24.67 -14.64 0.19
N ASN A 224 -23.59 -14.40 -0.55
CA ASN A 224 -22.53 -15.36 -0.81
C ASN A 224 -21.49 -15.37 0.33
N ALA A 225 -21.54 -14.40 1.25
CA ALA A 225 -20.64 -14.37 2.38
C ALA A 225 -20.93 -15.52 3.37
N PRO A 226 -19.97 -15.91 4.22
CA PRO A 226 -20.21 -16.93 5.24
C PRO A 226 -21.36 -16.53 6.16
N ILE A 227 -22.32 -17.43 6.35
CA ILE A 227 -23.40 -17.22 7.30
C ILE A 227 -22.78 -17.12 8.71
N PHE A 228 -23.12 -16.05 9.43
CA PHE A 228 -22.83 -15.93 10.86
C PHE A 228 -23.81 -16.78 11.64
N ALA A 229 -25.10 -16.45 11.56
CA ALA A 229 -26.17 -17.20 12.19
C ALA A 229 -27.53 -16.89 11.54
N THR A 230 -28.46 -17.83 11.67
CA THR A 230 -29.88 -17.63 11.35
C THR A 230 -30.67 -17.63 12.65
N PHE A 231 -31.26 -16.48 12.98
CA PHE A 231 -32.03 -16.25 14.19
C PHE A 231 -33.53 -16.43 13.94
N CYS A 232 -34.23 -16.98 14.93
CA CYS A 232 -35.68 -17.11 14.93
C CYS A 232 -36.25 -17.14 16.36
N GLY A 233 -37.57 -17.03 16.50
CA GLY A 233 -38.27 -17.00 17.78
C GLY A 233 -38.29 -15.62 18.45
N ASP A 234 -38.24 -15.58 19.77
CA ASP A 234 -38.12 -14.35 20.57
C ASP A 234 -36.92 -14.41 21.51
N SER A 235 -36.69 -13.35 22.27
CA SER A 235 -35.60 -13.25 23.26
C SER A 235 -35.57 -14.33 24.34
N SER A 236 -36.58 -15.21 24.43
CA SER A 236 -36.63 -16.35 25.36
C SER A 236 -36.35 -17.71 24.71
N SER A 237 -36.21 -17.75 23.37
CA SER A 237 -36.20 -18.99 22.60
C SER A 237 -34.83 -19.69 22.44
N GLY A 238 -33.75 -19.13 23.01
CA GLY A 238 -32.36 -19.64 22.87
C GLY A 238 -31.82 -19.62 21.43
N LYS A 239 -32.59 -19.06 20.49
CA LYS A 239 -32.28 -18.97 19.04
C LYS A 239 -32.40 -17.55 18.50
N ALA A 240 -32.82 -16.62 19.36
CA ALA A 240 -32.79 -15.19 19.09
C ALA A 240 -31.42 -14.63 19.47
N PRO A 241 -30.99 -13.53 18.83
CA PRO A 241 -29.78 -12.85 19.25
C PRO A 241 -29.95 -12.29 20.67
N ILE A 242 -28.86 -12.29 21.42
CA ILE A 242 -28.83 -11.70 22.76
C ILE A 242 -28.93 -10.18 22.61
N ILE A 243 -29.90 -9.59 23.30
CA ILE A 243 -30.14 -8.14 23.26
C ILE A 243 -29.09 -7.43 24.09
N GLY A 244 -28.50 -6.36 23.52
CA GLY A 244 -27.47 -5.54 24.18
C GLY A 244 -26.04 -6.03 23.98
N GLU A 245 -25.86 -7.28 23.56
CA GLU A 245 -24.53 -7.85 23.29
C GLU A 245 -24.08 -7.59 21.86
N ALA A 246 -22.82 -7.18 21.71
CA ALA A 246 -22.24 -6.81 20.43
C ALA A 246 -21.62 -8.03 19.74
N ILE A 247 -22.13 -8.37 18.56
CA ILE A 247 -21.54 -9.37 17.68
C ILE A 247 -20.46 -8.69 16.83
N THR A 248 -19.22 -9.15 16.94
CA THR A 248 -18.09 -8.61 16.18
C THR A 248 -17.85 -9.42 14.91
N MET A 249 -18.22 -8.87 13.76
CA MET A 249 -18.00 -9.44 12.42
C MET A 249 -16.51 -9.47 12.08
N THR A 250 -16.06 -10.48 11.34
CA THR A 250 -14.67 -10.48 10.83
C THR A 250 -14.49 -9.59 9.63
N SER A 251 -15.53 -9.44 8.82
CA SER A 251 -15.59 -8.39 7.82
C SER A 251 -15.90 -7.04 8.48
N SER A 252 -15.52 -5.96 7.82
CA SER A 252 -15.98 -4.62 8.20
C SER A 252 -17.39 -4.32 7.65
N SER A 253 -18.08 -5.34 7.13
CA SER A 253 -19.44 -5.27 6.62
C SER A 253 -20.24 -6.51 7.00
N ALA A 254 -21.55 -6.37 7.07
CA ALA A 254 -22.46 -7.49 7.27
C ALA A 254 -23.70 -7.31 6.40
N MET A 255 -24.24 -8.42 5.92
CA MET A 255 -25.51 -8.45 5.24
C MET A 255 -26.54 -9.11 6.14
N LEU A 256 -27.70 -8.49 6.28
CA LEU A 256 -28.83 -9.06 6.99
C LEU A 256 -29.91 -9.44 5.99
N ARG A 257 -30.37 -10.69 6.05
CA ARG A 257 -31.50 -11.20 5.27
C ARG A 257 -32.63 -11.57 6.20
N TYR A 258 -33.67 -10.74 6.19
CA TYR A 258 -34.93 -11.08 6.83
C TYR A 258 -35.82 -11.84 5.83
N LYS A 259 -36.39 -12.95 6.28
CA LYS A 259 -37.39 -13.73 5.55
C LYS A 259 -38.55 -13.97 6.50
N GLY A 260 -39.72 -13.38 6.26
CA GLY A 260 -40.89 -13.64 7.11
C GLY A 260 -42.10 -12.78 6.82
N THR A 261 -43.25 -13.22 7.34
CA THR A 261 -44.53 -12.49 7.32
C THR A 261 -44.85 -11.80 8.65
N GLY A 262 -43.96 -11.89 9.65
CA GLY A 262 -44.13 -11.33 10.99
C GLY A 262 -42.83 -11.31 11.79
N GLY A 263 -42.82 -10.55 12.88
CA GLY A 263 -41.62 -10.32 13.70
C GLY A 263 -40.96 -8.97 13.41
N SER A 264 -40.15 -8.50 14.36
CA SER A 264 -39.43 -7.23 14.27
C SER A 264 -38.07 -7.31 14.94
N PHE A 265 -37.12 -6.53 14.44
CA PHE A 265 -35.81 -6.40 15.05
C PHE A 265 -35.29 -4.98 14.89
N SER A 266 -34.43 -4.55 15.81
CA SER A 266 -33.65 -3.33 15.69
C SER A 266 -32.21 -3.62 16.05
N ILE A 267 -31.29 -3.02 15.29
CA ILE A 267 -29.85 -3.16 15.49
C ILE A 267 -29.22 -1.78 15.59
N LYS A 268 -28.15 -1.72 16.37
CA LYS A 268 -27.16 -0.66 16.38
C LYS A 268 -25.85 -1.24 15.87
N TRP A 269 -25.08 -0.46 15.10
CA TRP A 269 -23.76 -0.89 14.67
C TRP A 269 -22.72 0.20 14.91
N GLU A 270 -21.47 -0.22 15.06
CA GLU A 270 -20.29 0.65 15.13
C GLU A 270 -19.09 -0.03 14.48
N THR A 271 -18.19 0.77 13.90
CA THR A 271 -16.90 0.28 13.40
C THR A 271 -15.85 0.47 14.49
N LYS A 272 -15.22 -0.63 14.93
CA LYS A 272 -14.16 -0.58 15.94
C LYS A 272 -12.87 -1.15 15.36
N LYS A 273 -11.73 -0.58 15.77
CA LYS A 273 -10.43 -1.20 15.54
C LYS A 273 -10.38 -2.54 16.27
N ARG A 274 -10.09 -3.62 15.55
CA ARG A 274 -9.90 -4.95 16.13
C ARG A 274 -8.44 -5.08 16.58
N GLU A 275 -8.23 -5.32 17.87
CA GLU A 275 -6.88 -5.42 18.45
C GLU A 275 -6.33 -6.85 18.38
N CYS A 276 -7.20 -7.85 18.52
CA CYS A 276 -6.89 -9.28 18.38
C CYS A 276 -8.17 -10.10 18.18
N GLY A 277 -8.02 -11.41 17.88
CA GLY A 277 -9.15 -12.33 17.67
C GLY A 277 -9.67 -12.36 16.24
N TYR A 278 -10.10 -13.53 15.75
CA TYR A 278 -10.64 -13.72 14.39
C TYR A 278 -11.55 -14.96 14.31
N ARG A 279 -12.34 -15.04 13.23
CA ARG A 279 -13.13 -16.22 12.89
C ARG A 279 -12.39 -17.08 11.89
N THR A 280 -12.45 -18.39 12.08
CA THR A 280 -11.91 -19.36 11.13
C THR A 280 -12.88 -20.52 10.91
N ASN A 281 -12.94 -20.99 9.66
CA ASN A 281 -13.59 -22.22 9.26
C ASN A 281 -12.60 -23.24 8.67
N LEU A 282 -11.30 -22.98 8.86
CA LEU A 282 -10.25 -23.89 8.43
C LEU A 282 -10.41 -25.22 9.17
N ALA A 283 -10.13 -26.32 8.46
CA ALA A 283 -10.22 -27.67 9.03
C ALA A 283 -9.24 -27.90 10.20
N SER A 284 -8.22 -27.06 10.34
CA SER A 284 -7.22 -27.09 11.41
C SER A 284 -6.49 -25.74 11.48
N GLY A 285 -5.98 -25.36 12.65
CA GLY A 285 -5.20 -24.14 12.84
C GLY A 285 -4.72 -23.96 14.28
N VAL A 286 -3.92 -22.92 14.52
CA VAL A 286 -3.42 -22.55 15.85
C VAL A 286 -3.89 -21.14 16.16
N LEU A 287 -4.44 -20.93 17.36
CA LEU A 287 -4.80 -19.61 17.87
C LEU A 287 -3.68 -19.11 18.80
N VAL A 288 -3.22 -17.88 18.60
CA VAL A 288 -2.13 -17.29 19.37
C VAL A 288 -2.55 -15.92 19.90
N VAL A 289 -2.31 -15.69 21.18
CA VAL A 289 -2.45 -14.35 21.79
C VAL A 289 -1.23 -13.51 21.39
N PRO A 290 -1.40 -12.27 20.88
CA PRO A 290 -0.28 -11.40 20.54
C PRO A 290 0.64 -11.13 21.74
N GLN A 291 1.95 -11.30 21.57
CA GLN A 291 2.91 -10.99 22.63
C GLN A 291 3.05 -9.46 22.79
N HIS A 292 3.09 -8.98 24.04
CA HIS A 292 3.36 -7.58 24.45
C HIS A 292 2.18 -6.59 24.51
N HIS A 293 0.94 -7.09 24.59
CA HIS A 293 -0.22 -6.24 24.85
C HIS A 293 -0.77 -6.50 26.25
N MET A 294 -0.87 -5.45 27.08
CA MET A 294 -1.51 -5.48 28.39
C MET A 294 -2.97 -5.01 28.22
N ASP A 295 -3.92 -5.63 28.94
CA ASP A 295 -5.35 -5.27 28.99
C ASP A 295 -6.12 -5.36 27.65
N ILE A 296 -5.99 -6.48 26.94
CA ILE A 296 -6.78 -6.77 25.72
C ILE A 296 -7.68 -7.99 25.91
N VAL A 297 -8.92 -7.89 25.42
CA VAL A 297 -9.86 -9.00 25.28
C VAL A 297 -9.85 -9.46 23.82
N CYS A 298 -9.51 -10.73 23.59
CA CYS A 298 -9.41 -11.33 22.27
C CYS A 298 -10.51 -12.38 22.10
N ASP A 299 -11.38 -12.18 21.09
CA ASP A 299 -12.45 -13.11 20.79
C ASP A 299 -12.13 -13.91 19.51
N TRP A 300 -12.06 -15.23 19.64
CA TRP A 300 -11.96 -16.14 18.49
C TRP A 300 -13.24 -16.92 18.31
N PHE A 301 -13.62 -17.13 17.05
CA PHE A 301 -14.78 -17.95 16.70
C PHE A 301 -14.37 -19.05 15.73
N ILE A 302 -14.53 -20.30 16.13
CA ILE A 302 -14.20 -21.46 15.30
C ILE A 302 -15.50 -22.10 14.85
N SER A 303 -15.66 -22.30 13.55
CA SER A 303 -16.84 -22.98 12.99
C SER A 303 -16.43 -24.15 12.11
N ALA A 304 -17.08 -25.29 12.26
CA ALA A 304 -16.88 -26.47 11.43
C ALA A 304 -18.10 -26.72 10.51
N PRO A 305 -17.90 -27.37 9.35
CA PRO A 305 -19.00 -27.86 8.50
C PRO A 305 -19.92 -28.86 9.25
N MET A 306 -21.12 -29.09 8.72
CA MET A 306 -21.99 -30.16 9.22
C MET A 306 -21.26 -31.52 9.25
N GLU A 307 -21.56 -32.35 10.25
CA GLU A 307 -20.98 -33.69 10.46
C GLU A 307 -19.50 -33.72 10.87
N LYS A 308 -18.92 -32.56 11.17
CA LYS A 308 -17.59 -32.45 11.79
C LYS A 308 -17.73 -31.95 13.23
N HIS A 309 -16.89 -32.48 14.11
CA HIS A 309 -16.74 -31.99 15.48
C HIS A 309 -15.45 -31.17 15.57
N ILE A 310 -15.43 -30.19 16.49
CA ILE A 310 -14.25 -29.37 16.74
C ILE A 310 -13.50 -30.02 17.91
N GLU A 311 -12.23 -30.33 17.68
CA GLU A 311 -11.29 -30.72 18.73
C GLU A 311 -10.33 -29.57 18.99
N ILE A 312 -10.24 -29.13 20.24
CA ILE A 312 -9.33 -28.07 20.68
C ILE A 312 -8.32 -28.71 21.64
N ASP A 313 -7.05 -28.57 21.28
CA ASP A 313 -5.91 -28.95 22.11
C ASP A 313 -5.32 -27.68 22.74
N ILE A 314 -5.46 -27.55 24.06
CA ILE A 314 -4.95 -26.42 24.82
C ILE A 314 -3.64 -26.88 25.49
N PRO A 315 -2.46 -26.41 25.02
CA PRO A 315 -1.18 -26.75 25.64
C PRO A 315 -1.05 -26.11 27.03
N SER A 316 0.03 -26.41 27.76
CA SER A 316 0.28 -25.80 29.07
C SER A 316 0.23 -24.27 28.99
N VAL A 317 -0.65 -23.65 29.78
CA VAL A 317 -0.87 -22.21 29.79
C VAL A 317 -0.24 -21.61 31.03
N GLU A 318 0.69 -20.67 30.86
CA GLU A 318 1.20 -19.85 31.94
C GLU A 318 0.36 -18.57 32.07
N MET A 319 -0.31 -18.39 33.21
CA MET A 319 -1.14 -17.22 33.51
C MET A 319 -0.66 -16.55 34.79
N ASN A 320 -0.39 -15.25 34.73
CA ASN A 320 -0.08 -14.44 35.90
C ASN A 320 -1.39 -13.92 36.50
N THR A 321 -1.85 -14.52 37.58
CA THR A 321 -3.18 -14.26 38.17
C THR A 321 -3.25 -12.99 39.01
N GLY A 322 -2.12 -12.31 39.21
CA GLY A 322 -2.03 -11.31 40.28
C GLY A 322 -2.33 -11.93 41.65
N LEU A 323 -2.53 -11.07 42.66
CA LEU A 323 -2.85 -11.47 44.04
C LEU A 323 -4.35 -11.81 44.26
N GLU A 324 -5.18 -11.76 43.22
CA GLU A 324 -6.63 -11.97 43.32
C GLU A 324 -7.03 -13.41 42.96
N LEU A 325 -7.84 -14.04 43.82
CA LEU A 325 -8.28 -15.44 43.74
C LEU A 325 -9.51 -15.67 42.83
N ASN A 326 -9.93 -14.68 42.03
CA ASN A 326 -11.22 -14.67 41.34
C ASN A 326 -11.13 -14.58 39.80
N CYS A 327 -9.99 -14.94 39.20
CA CYS A 327 -9.78 -14.87 37.75
C CYS A 327 -9.91 -13.46 37.13
N SER A 328 -9.83 -12.39 37.92
CA SER A 328 -10.07 -11.01 37.45
C SER A 328 -8.97 -10.43 36.57
N ALA A 329 -7.76 -11.01 36.61
CA ALA A 329 -6.59 -10.47 35.92
C ALA A 329 -6.40 -11.06 34.52
N ASN A 330 -6.45 -12.39 34.41
CA ASN A 330 -6.27 -13.11 33.16
C ASN A 330 -7.12 -14.38 33.20
N GLU A 331 -7.88 -14.62 32.15
CA GLU A 331 -8.66 -15.85 31.99
C GLU A 331 -8.77 -16.25 30.52
N LEU A 332 -8.95 -17.55 30.31
CA LEU A 332 -9.25 -18.18 29.04
C LEU A 332 -10.54 -18.96 29.22
N GLU A 333 -11.56 -18.58 28.47
CA GLU A 333 -12.85 -19.27 28.45
C GLU A 333 -13.10 -19.88 27.08
N VAL A 334 -13.64 -21.10 27.06
CA VAL A 334 -14.12 -21.75 25.84
C VAL A 334 -15.60 -22.05 26.01
N PHE A 335 -16.38 -21.67 25.00
CA PHE A 335 -17.84 -21.68 25.02
C PHE A 335 -18.38 -22.57 23.88
N ASP A 336 -19.35 -23.43 24.19
CA ASP A 336 -20.14 -24.17 23.18
C ASP A 336 -21.30 -23.30 22.68
N GLY A 337 -21.01 -22.39 21.75
CA GLY A 337 -21.99 -21.47 21.19
C GLY A 337 -21.36 -20.19 20.66
N TYR A 338 -22.19 -19.20 20.33
CA TYR A 338 -21.79 -17.98 19.62
C TYR A 338 -21.55 -16.76 20.53
N THR A 339 -21.81 -16.89 21.83
CA THR A 339 -21.55 -15.84 22.85
C THR A 339 -21.23 -16.47 24.20
N SER A 340 -20.64 -15.70 25.12
CA SER A 340 -20.29 -16.13 26.49
C SER A 340 -21.49 -16.34 27.43
N TYR A 341 -22.70 -15.91 27.05
CA TYR A 341 -23.88 -15.92 27.93
C TYR A 341 -24.92 -17.01 27.60
N ASP A 342 -25.01 -17.45 26.35
CA ASP A 342 -25.97 -18.48 25.89
C ASP A 342 -25.26 -19.80 25.48
N ALA A 343 -23.93 -19.82 25.59
CA ALA A 343 -23.12 -21.00 25.38
C ALA A 343 -22.81 -21.72 26.68
N HIS A 344 -22.80 -23.05 26.64
CA HIS A 344 -22.27 -23.83 27.75
C HIS A 344 -20.76 -23.56 27.86
N ARG A 345 -20.31 -22.86 28.91
CA ARG A 345 -18.89 -22.66 29.17
C ARG A 345 -18.24 -24.01 29.47
N ILE A 346 -17.39 -24.45 28.56
CA ILE A 346 -16.75 -25.75 28.56
C ILE A 346 -15.43 -25.70 29.32
N VAL A 347 -14.66 -24.63 29.11
CA VAL A 347 -13.34 -24.44 29.72
C VAL A 347 -13.32 -23.07 30.37
N HIS A 348 -12.73 -23.02 31.57
CA HIS A 348 -12.36 -21.79 32.25
C HIS A 348 -11.00 -22.04 32.90
N ILE A 349 -9.96 -21.41 32.34
CA ILE A 349 -8.58 -21.49 32.85
C ILE A 349 -8.21 -20.08 33.28
N CYS A 350 -7.83 -19.92 34.54
CA CYS A 350 -7.37 -18.63 35.05
C CYS A 350 -6.15 -18.77 35.96
N GLU A 351 -5.53 -19.96 36.01
CA GLU A 351 -4.29 -20.24 36.74
C GLU A 351 -3.28 -20.92 35.81
N THR A 352 -2.01 -20.89 36.17
CA THR A 352 -0.97 -21.60 35.41
C THR A 352 -1.21 -23.11 35.48
N THR A 353 -1.42 -23.74 34.33
CA THR A 353 -1.71 -25.17 34.20
C THR A 353 -0.63 -25.86 33.37
N ASN A 354 0.00 -26.89 33.94
CA ASN A 354 1.02 -27.69 33.26
C ASN A 354 0.43 -28.95 32.59
N VAL A 355 -0.88 -28.97 32.39
CA VAL A 355 -1.62 -30.13 31.89
C VAL A 355 -2.35 -29.74 30.62
N THR A 356 -2.15 -30.52 29.56
CA THR A 356 -2.84 -30.36 28.28
C THR A 356 -4.33 -30.66 28.46
N THR A 357 -5.19 -29.73 28.04
CA THR A 357 -6.65 -29.90 28.09
C THR A 357 -7.18 -30.21 26.69
N LEU A 358 -7.79 -31.38 26.54
CA LEU A 358 -8.44 -31.81 25.30
C LEU A 358 -9.95 -31.63 25.39
N VAL A 359 -10.51 -30.94 24.40
CA VAL A 359 -11.91 -30.51 24.36
C VAL A 359 -12.46 -30.99 23.01
N SER A 360 -13.37 -31.97 23.01
CA SER A 360 -13.95 -32.54 21.78
C SER A 360 -15.47 -32.43 21.81
N TYR A 361 -16.05 -31.65 20.90
CA TYR A 361 -17.49 -31.37 20.91
C TYR A 361 -18.11 -31.38 19.52
N SER A 362 -19.25 -32.05 19.41
CA SER A 362 -20.14 -32.00 18.26
C SER A 362 -20.79 -30.61 18.22
N CYS A 363 -20.63 -29.84 17.14
CA CYS A 363 -21.31 -28.55 17.00
C CYS A 363 -22.84 -28.74 17.19
N PHE A 364 -23.40 -28.31 18.32
CA PHE A 364 -24.85 -28.29 18.52
C PHE A 364 -25.55 -27.27 17.59
N PHE A 365 -24.78 -26.32 17.04
CA PHE A 365 -25.19 -25.36 16.00
C PHE A 365 -24.44 -25.61 14.68
N CYS A 366 -24.64 -26.80 14.08
CA CYS A 366 -24.22 -27.07 12.71
C CYS A 366 -25.14 -26.31 11.72
N PHE A 367 -24.63 -25.25 11.08
CA PHE A 367 -25.35 -24.59 9.98
C PHE A 367 -25.19 -25.38 8.67
N PRO A 368 -26.22 -25.41 7.81
CA PRO A 368 -26.14 -26.05 6.51
C PRO A 368 -25.21 -25.27 5.58
N LEU A 369 -24.12 -25.90 5.15
CA LEU A 369 -23.47 -25.58 3.88
C LEU A 369 -24.27 -26.31 2.79
N SER A 370 -25.27 -25.66 2.21
CA SER A 370 -25.85 -26.13 0.96
C SER A 370 -24.87 -25.82 -0.18
N VAL A 371 -24.44 -26.89 -0.87
CA VAL A 371 -23.52 -26.93 -2.02
C VAL A 371 -23.95 -25.99 -3.15
#